data_AF-A0A924PBH6-F1
#
_entry.id   AF-A0A924PBH6-F1
#
_cell.length_a   1.000
_cell.length_b   1.000
_cell.length_c   1.000
_cell.angle_alpha   90.00
_cell.angle_beta   90.00
_cell.angle_gamma   90.00
#
_symmetry.space_group_name_H-M   'P 1'
#
loop_
_entity.id
_entity.type
_entity.pdbx_description
1 polymer ?
#
loop_
_entity_poly.entity_id
_entity_poly.type
_entity_poly.pdbx_seq_one_letter_code
_entity_poly.pdbx_strand_id
1 'polypeptide(L)'
;MTTPTLWRPCSSCKKSIHFGTRYWVCNVSTCNRKRTGLIFCTVSCWDAHVPQMNHRESWAEEKKAPTPAEWAQILAEEETPKKRTPKSVPAPDAKVNSDQSASTQVKSAQPILRRPRSD
;
A
#
# COMPACT_ATOMS: atom_id res chain seq x y z
N MET A 1 25.00 29.45 -9.52
CA MET A 1 24.14 28.42 -10.15
C MET A 1 23.53 27.61 -9.02
N THR A 2 22.31 27.93 -8.59
CA THR A 2 21.69 27.27 -7.44
C THR A 2 20.93 26.05 -7.95
N THR A 3 21.56 24.88 -7.94
CA THR A 3 20.89 23.62 -8.27
C THR A 3 19.73 23.44 -7.30
N PRO A 4 18.47 23.26 -7.77
CA PRO A 4 17.34 23.08 -6.86
C PRO A 4 17.51 21.75 -6.12
N THR A 5 17.93 21.83 -4.86
CA THR A 5 18.12 20.69 -3.96
C THR A 5 16.82 20.28 -3.26
N LEU A 6 15.73 21.01 -3.50
CA LEU A 6 14.44 20.83 -2.84
C LEU A 6 13.56 19.88 -3.63
N TRP A 7 13.05 18.86 -2.96
CA TRP A 7 12.17 17.86 -3.56
C TRP A 7 10.70 18.12 -3.26
N ARG A 8 10.31 18.07 -1.98
CA ARG A 8 8.92 18.25 -1.53
C ARG A 8 8.84 18.86 -0.13
N PRO A 9 7.77 19.61 0.19
CA PRO A 9 7.56 20.10 1.55
C PRO A 9 6.96 19.01 2.46
N CYS A 10 7.27 19.09 3.75
CA CYS A 10 6.64 18.27 4.77
C CYS A 10 5.16 18.68 4.96
N SER A 11 4.26 17.70 5.06
CA SER A 11 2.83 17.95 5.25
C SER A 11 2.46 18.49 6.64
N SER A 12 3.31 18.25 7.66
CA SER A 12 3.06 18.69 9.04
C SER A 12 3.67 20.08 9.33
N CYS A 13 4.98 20.25 9.11
CA CYS A 13 5.69 21.49 9.43
C CYS A 13 6.00 22.38 8.24
N LYS A 14 5.67 21.96 7.01
CA LYS A 14 5.96 22.68 5.76
C LYS A 14 7.45 22.92 5.45
N LYS A 15 8.37 22.32 6.22
CA LYS A 15 9.80 22.36 5.93
C LYS A 15 10.11 21.67 4.61
N SER A 16 11.02 22.23 3.84
CA SER A 16 11.45 21.67 2.56
C SER A 16 12.38 20.47 2.77
N ILE A 17 12.01 19.32 2.19
CA ILE A 17 12.80 18.09 2.19
C ILE A 17 13.73 18.12 0.98
N HIS A 18 15.00 17.83 1.20
CA HIS A 18 16.02 17.85 0.16
C HIS A 18 16.14 16.49 -0.53
N PHE A 19 16.58 16.47 -1.79
CA PHE A 19 16.90 15.21 -2.47
C PHE A 19 17.96 14.41 -1.70
N GLY A 20 17.87 13.08 -1.72
CA GLY A 20 18.78 12.19 -1.00
C GLY A 20 18.63 12.15 0.53
N THR A 21 17.74 12.95 1.12
CA THR A 21 17.48 12.91 2.58
C THR A 21 16.48 11.82 2.96
N ARG A 22 16.53 11.37 4.23
CA ARG A 22 15.56 10.45 4.81
C ARG A 22 14.26 11.20 5.07
N TYR A 23 13.15 10.59 4.71
CA TYR A 23 11.80 11.07 5.00
C TYR A 23 10.95 9.92 5.51
N TRP A 24 9.82 10.26 6.10
CA TRP A 24 8.89 9.30 6.68
C TRP A 24 7.54 9.38 5.98
N VAL A 25 6.94 8.22 5.78
CA VAL A 25 5.60 8.04 5.22
C VAL A 25 4.78 7.21 6.18
N CYS A 26 3.48 7.43 6.22
CA CYS A 26 2.58 6.53 6.93
C CYS A 26 2.35 5.26 6.10
N ASN A 27 2.45 4.08 6.72
CA ASN A 27 2.11 2.81 6.04
C ASN A 27 0.65 2.76 5.54
N VAL A 28 -0.25 3.52 6.18
CA VAL A 28 -1.66 3.51 5.82
C VAL A 28 -1.86 4.02 4.38
N SER A 29 -2.46 3.18 3.53
CA SER A 29 -2.60 3.42 2.08
C SER A 29 -3.44 4.67 1.75
N THR A 30 -4.32 5.11 2.65
CA THR A 30 -5.11 6.34 2.49
C THR A 30 -4.22 7.59 2.54
N CYS A 31 -3.16 7.58 3.34
CA CYS A 31 -2.19 8.66 3.44
C CYS A 31 -1.20 8.69 2.26
N ASN A 32 -0.90 7.53 1.67
CA ASN A 32 0.06 7.38 0.57
C ASN A 32 -0.57 7.46 -0.84
N ARG A 33 -1.82 7.92 -0.96
CA ARG A 33 -2.50 8.04 -2.26
C ARG A 33 -1.88 9.14 -3.13
N LYS A 34 -1.87 8.96 -4.45
CA LYS A 34 -1.28 9.94 -5.41
C LYS A 34 -1.71 11.40 -5.19
N ARG A 35 -2.96 11.64 -4.76
CA ARG A 35 -3.50 12.98 -4.51
C ARG A 35 -3.10 13.58 -3.15
N THR A 36 -2.95 12.74 -2.13
CA THR A 36 -2.79 13.18 -0.73
C THR A 36 -1.38 12.93 -0.19
N GLY A 37 -0.58 12.09 -0.86
CA GLY A 37 0.72 11.55 -0.47
C GLY A 37 1.44 12.35 0.61
N LEU A 38 1.15 12.03 1.86
CA LEU A 38 1.67 12.75 3.02
C LEU A 38 3.11 12.34 3.27
N ILE A 39 3.98 13.34 3.38
CA ILE A 39 5.42 13.14 3.56
C ILE A 39 5.87 13.92 4.79
N PHE A 40 6.64 13.27 5.64
CA PHE A 40 7.10 13.83 6.90
C PHE A 40 8.62 13.92 6.93
N CYS A 41 9.15 15.04 7.42
CA CYS A 41 10.59 15.24 7.52
C CYS A 41 11.20 14.62 8.78
N THR A 42 10.39 14.18 9.76
CA THR A 42 10.82 13.53 11.00
C THR A 42 9.72 12.61 11.52
N VAL A 43 10.07 11.67 12.41
CA VAL A 43 9.10 10.83 13.13
C VAL A 43 8.16 11.67 14.00
N SER A 44 8.60 12.78 14.60
CA SER A 44 7.73 13.67 15.38
C SER A 44 6.66 14.35 14.52
N CYS A 45 7.01 14.76 13.30
CA CYS A 45 6.04 15.28 12.34
C CYS A 45 5.03 14.22 11.89
N TRP A 46 5.45 12.95 11.83
CA TRP A 46 4.55 11.83 11.63
C TRP A 46 3.69 11.62 12.87
N ASP A 47 4.22 11.58 14.09
CA ASP A 47 3.41 11.32 15.30
C ASP A 47 2.26 12.33 15.47
N ALA A 48 2.53 13.61 15.18
CA ALA A 48 1.51 14.66 15.16
C ALA A 48 0.36 14.42 14.13
N HIS A 49 0.58 13.60 13.10
CA HIS A 49 -0.43 13.25 12.10
C HIS A 49 -1.41 12.18 12.61
N VAL A 50 -0.94 11.23 13.44
CA VAL A 50 -1.68 10.04 13.84
C VAL A 50 -3.03 10.38 14.50
N PRO A 51 -3.11 11.29 15.50
CA PRO A 51 -4.38 11.64 16.12
C PRO A 51 -5.30 12.42 15.17
N GLN A 52 -4.73 13.19 14.23
CA GLN A 52 -5.51 13.98 13.28
C GLN A 52 -6.22 13.11 12.24
N MET A 53 -5.64 11.97 11.89
CA MET A 53 -6.24 10.99 10.97
C MET A 53 -6.91 9.81 11.67
N ASN A 54 -6.86 9.78 13.00
CA ASN A 54 -7.42 8.74 13.88
C ASN A 54 -7.01 7.30 13.47
N HIS A 55 -5.72 7.12 13.14
CA HIS A 55 -5.18 5.81 12.81
C HIS A 55 -4.79 5.04 14.08
N ARG A 56 -5.38 3.85 14.29
CA ARG A 56 -5.09 3.00 15.46
C ARG A 56 -3.80 2.20 15.35
N GLU A 57 -3.52 1.65 14.17
CA GLU A 57 -2.35 0.78 13.92
C GLU A 57 -1.54 1.38 12.77
N SER A 58 -0.82 2.46 13.06
CA SER A 58 0.05 3.12 12.09
C SER A 58 1.48 3.16 12.58
N TRP A 59 2.42 3.03 11.64
CA TRP A 59 3.84 3.21 11.89
C TRP A 59 4.46 4.10 10.82
N ALA A 60 5.60 4.70 11.17
CA ALA A 60 6.39 5.51 10.27
C ALA A 60 7.28 4.58 9.42
N GLU A 61 7.05 4.55 8.12
CA GLU A 61 7.96 3.94 7.17
C GLU A 61 9.01 4.95 6.76
N GLU A 62 10.26 4.58 6.96
CA GLU A 62 11.37 5.40 6.50
C GLU A 62 11.68 5.12 5.03
N LYS A 63 11.81 6.19 4.24
CA LYS A 63 12.17 6.16 2.83
C LYS A 63 13.23 7.20 2.54
N LYS A 64 13.98 7.00 1.46
CA LYS A 64 15.00 7.94 1.00
C LYS A 64 14.51 8.70 -0.20
N ALA A 65 14.63 10.02 -0.17
CA ALA A 65 14.27 10.88 -1.29
C ALA A 65 15.15 10.49 -2.48
N PRO A 66 14.58 10.35 -3.69
CA PRO A 66 15.38 10.06 -4.88
C PRO A 66 16.42 11.16 -5.09
N THR A 67 17.44 10.88 -5.88
CA THR A 67 18.35 11.93 -6.36
C THR A 67 17.64 12.79 -7.41
N PRO A 68 18.09 14.04 -7.65
CA PRO A 68 17.47 14.88 -8.68
C PRO A 68 17.52 14.24 -10.08
N ALA A 69 18.56 13.45 -10.37
CA ALA A 69 18.68 12.71 -11.63
C ALA A 69 17.62 11.60 -11.75
N GLU A 70 17.41 10.80 -10.70
CA GLU A 70 16.37 9.77 -10.66
C GLU A 70 14.96 10.38 -10.70
N TRP A 71 14.76 11.52 -10.04
CA TRP A 71 13.47 12.22 -10.05
C TRP A 71 13.10 12.72 -11.44
N ALA A 72 14.07 13.25 -12.21
CA ALA A 72 13.87 13.65 -13.59
C ALA A 72 13.45 12.46 -14.48
N GLN A 73 14.02 11.27 -14.25
CA GLN A 73 13.64 10.05 -14.98
C GLN A 73 12.22 9.58 -14.62
N ILE A 74 11.84 9.64 -13.34
CA ILE A 74 10.48 9.27 -12.89
C ILE A 74 9.42 10.19 -13.53
N LEU A 75 9.69 11.50 -13.58
CA LEU A 75 8.79 12.46 -14.23
C LEU A 75 8.66 12.18 -15.73
N ALA A 76 9.78 11.94 -16.42
CA ALA A 76 9.78 11.61 -17.85
C ALA A 76 9.00 10.32 -18.15
N GLU A 77 9.12 9.30 -17.29
CA GLU A 77 8.38 8.04 -17.42
C GLU A 77 6.87 8.23 -17.16
N GLU A 78 6.47 9.01 -16.14
CA GLU A 78 5.05 9.32 -15.86
C GLU A 78 4.39 10.15 -16.98
N GLU A 79 5.15 10.99 -17.70
CA GLU A 79 4.64 11.75 -18.86
C GLU A 79 4.41 10.89 -20.10
N THR A 80 5.03 9.71 -20.21
CA THR A 80 4.68 8.76 -21.27
C THR A 80 3.42 7.98 -20.85
N PRO A 81 2.24 8.23 -21.46
CA PRO A 81 1.06 7.45 -21.13
C PRO A 81 1.30 6.02 -21.61
N LYS A 82 1.60 5.10 -20.67
CA LYS A 82 1.61 3.66 -20.96
C LYS A 82 0.22 3.27 -21.44
N LYS A 83 0.05 3.18 -22.77
CA LYS A 83 -1.05 2.47 -23.42
C LYS A 83 -1.17 1.13 -22.73
N ARG A 84 -2.22 0.95 -21.95
CA ARG A 84 -2.55 -0.33 -21.32
C ARG A 84 -2.85 -1.32 -22.44
N THR A 85 -1.90 -2.16 -22.79
CA THR A 85 -2.22 -3.41 -23.47
C THR A 85 -2.97 -4.30 -22.47
N PRO A 86 -4.23 -4.68 -22.72
CA PRO A 86 -4.94 -5.58 -21.84
C PRO A 86 -4.17 -6.91 -21.78
N LYS A 87 -3.86 -7.36 -20.57
CA LYS A 87 -3.28 -8.66 -20.32
C LYS A 87 -4.36 -9.69 -20.65
N SER A 88 -4.27 -10.32 -21.83
CA SER A 88 -5.03 -11.55 -22.10
C SER A 88 -4.77 -12.54 -20.97
N VAL A 89 -5.84 -12.91 -20.29
CA VAL A 89 -5.87 -14.05 -19.37
C VAL A 89 -5.72 -15.30 -20.24
N PRO A 90 -4.70 -16.16 -20.07
CA PRO A 90 -4.79 -17.49 -20.64
C PRO A 90 -5.77 -18.31 -19.77
N ALA A 91 -6.82 -18.81 -20.40
CA ALA A 91 -7.76 -19.75 -19.81
C ALA A 91 -7.01 -21.02 -19.36
N PRO A 92 -7.27 -21.57 -18.15
CA PRO A 92 -6.80 -22.90 -17.81
C PRO A 92 -7.86 -23.92 -18.24
N ASP A 93 -7.66 -24.51 -19.42
CA ASP A 93 -8.37 -25.73 -19.83
C ASP A 93 -7.75 -26.97 -19.20
N ALA A 94 -8.65 -27.86 -18.79
CA ALA A 94 -8.47 -29.11 -18.08
C ALA A 94 -7.38 -30.05 -18.60
N LYS A 95 -6.70 -30.74 -17.66
CA LYS A 95 -6.50 -32.21 -17.74
C LYS A 95 -6.60 -32.90 -16.37
N VAL A 96 -7.57 -33.81 -16.34
CA VAL A 96 -7.79 -35.01 -15.50
C VAL A 96 -6.58 -35.97 -15.67
N ASN A 97 -6.11 -36.83 -14.77
CA ASN A 97 -6.79 -37.82 -13.91
C ASN A 97 -5.84 -38.51 -12.91
N SER A 98 -6.44 -39.15 -11.91
CA SER A 98 -6.10 -40.44 -11.26
C SER A 98 -4.66 -40.77 -10.82
N ASP A 99 -4.46 -40.97 -9.50
CA ASP A 99 -4.42 -42.32 -8.92
C ASP A 99 -4.58 -42.27 -7.38
N GLN A 100 -4.90 -43.41 -6.79
CA GLN A 100 -5.62 -43.70 -5.55
C GLN A 100 -4.69 -43.58 -4.31
N SER A 101 -5.04 -43.78 -3.03
CA SER A 101 -6.10 -44.55 -2.39
C SER A 101 -6.11 -44.27 -0.87
N ALA A 102 -7.29 -44.42 -0.26
CA ALA A 102 -7.58 -44.92 1.09
C ALA A 102 -6.89 -44.32 2.34
N SER A 103 -7.70 -43.73 3.24
CA SER A 103 -8.03 -44.37 4.53
C SER A 103 -9.05 -43.56 5.35
N THR A 104 -10.16 -44.23 5.64
CA THR A 104 -10.95 -44.23 6.90
C THR A 104 -10.91 -43.01 7.83
N GLN A 105 -12.09 -42.48 8.21
CA GLN A 105 -12.78 -42.87 9.47
C GLN A 105 -13.79 -41.80 9.94
N VAL A 106 -15.08 -42.18 9.86
CA VAL A 106 -16.22 -41.96 10.79
C VAL A 106 -16.11 -40.88 11.89
N LYS A 107 -17.12 -39.98 11.99
CA LYS A 107 -17.96 -39.80 13.20
C LYS A 107 -19.09 -38.77 13.03
N SER A 108 -20.20 -39.14 13.65
CA SER A 108 -21.56 -38.61 13.56
C SER A 108 -21.83 -37.30 14.32
N ALA A 109 -23.08 -36.83 14.18
CA ALA A 109 -23.90 -36.05 15.16
C ALA A 109 -23.88 -34.50 14.96
N GLN A 110 -24.96 -33.72 14.86
CA GLN A 110 -26.43 -33.88 14.98
C GLN A 110 -27.15 -32.74 14.22
N PRO A 111 -28.47 -32.84 13.92
CA PRO A 111 -29.24 -31.77 13.27
C PRO A 111 -29.62 -30.63 14.22
N ILE A 112 -29.43 -29.40 13.72
CA ILE A 112 -29.88 -28.14 14.34
C ILE A 112 -31.42 -28.06 14.39
N LEU A 113 -32.00 -28.22 15.58
CA LEU A 113 -33.40 -27.85 15.82
C LEU A 113 -33.56 -26.32 15.70
N ARG A 114 -34.42 -25.91 14.77
CA ARG A 114 -34.92 -24.55 14.64
C ARG A 114 -35.83 -24.22 15.83
N ARG A 115 -35.51 -23.17 16.57
CA ARG A 115 -36.42 -22.59 17.57
C ARG A 115 -37.53 -21.79 16.88
N PRO A 116 -38.81 -21.89 17.29
CA PRO A 116 -39.83 -20.96 16.87
C PRO A 116 -39.69 -19.61 17.59
N ARG A 117 -40.11 -18.57 16.89
CA ARG A 117 -40.19 -17.17 17.30
C ARG A 117 -41.49 -16.97 18.08
N SER A 118 -41.39 -16.46 19.31
CA SER A 118 -42.56 -16.08 20.12
C SER A 118 -42.64 -14.56 20.23
N ASP A 119 -43.91 -14.11 20.21
CA ASP A 119 -44.47 -12.77 20.36
C ASP A 119 -43.84 -11.93 21.49
#